data_AF-A0A316YLF6-F1
#
_entry.id   AF-A0A316YLF6-F1
#
_cell.length_a   1.000
_cell.length_b   1.000
_cell.length_c   1.000
_cell.angle_alpha   90.00
_cell.angle_beta   90.00
_cell.angle_gamma   90.00
#
_symmetry.space_group_name_H-M   'P 1'
#
loop_
_entity.id
_entity.type
_entity.pdbx_description
1 polymer ?
#
loop_
_entity_poly.entity_id
_entity_poly.type
_entity_poly.pdbx_seq_one_letter_code
_entity_poly.pdbx_strand_id
1 'polypeptide(L)'
;MTPAKQASQRRGSKQTTLAWWRTFLLHNAFVPLLFRLINITFTTTTLAVAIKLYQILRDEDAPDAVGSSPIVAIIFSPLTLLHVGIQIWLEYFSRPIGLWRVGSKLFYTLTELIFVCLWSAELSLSFDNYFTSTLVCTTFDSPYAGNDSPTVTGNQVLNNPGKKPYICRLQGALIGLVFTSLLAYVIVLTVSLFRIFVRVSRH
;
A
#
# COMPACT_ATOMS: atom_id res chain seq x y z
N MET A 1 35.79 3.54 -33.26
CA MET A 1 34.81 2.61 -32.66
C MET A 1 33.71 3.47 -32.03
N THR A 2 32.53 3.54 -32.66
CA THR A 2 31.54 4.61 -32.44
C THR A 2 30.55 4.32 -31.30
N PRO A 3 30.10 5.36 -30.55
CA PRO A 3 29.23 5.24 -29.36
C PRO A 3 27.75 4.97 -29.67
N ALA A 4 27.39 4.59 -30.90
CA ALA A 4 26.00 4.43 -31.34
C ALA A 4 25.37 3.06 -31.01
N LYS A 5 26.15 2.05 -30.60
CA LYS A 5 25.66 0.68 -30.39
C LYS A 5 25.05 0.39 -29.02
N GLN A 6 25.26 1.23 -28.00
CA GLN A 6 24.72 0.98 -26.65
C GLN A 6 23.29 1.51 -26.43
N ALA A 7 22.81 2.46 -27.24
CA ALA A 7 21.46 3.03 -27.09
C ALA A 7 20.33 2.12 -27.65
N SER A 8 20.65 1.21 -28.57
CA SER A 8 19.65 0.34 -29.22
C SER A 8 19.22 -0.83 -28.34
N GLN A 9 20.13 -1.39 -27.54
CA GLN A 9 19.87 -2.63 -26.78
C GLN A 9 19.00 -2.43 -25.53
N ARG A 10 18.96 -1.22 -24.95
CA ARG A 10 18.05 -0.87 -23.83
C ARG A 10 16.59 -0.65 -24.25
N ARG A 11 16.30 -0.42 -25.53
CA ARG A 11 14.92 -0.25 -26.04
C ARG A 11 14.23 -1.58 -26.37
N GLY A 12 14.97 -2.60 -26.80
CA GLY A 12 14.41 -3.91 -27.15
C GLY A 12 13.90 -4.75 -25.96
N SER A 13 14.59 -4.69 -24.81
CA SER A 13 14.19 -5.45 -23.60
C SER A 13 12.91 -4.93 -22.93
N LYS A 14 12.68 -3.61 -22.99
CA LYS A 14 11.43 -3.01 -22.49
C LYS A 14 10.24 -3.36 -23.38
N GLN A 15 10.44 -3.53 -24.69
CA GLN A 15 9.38 -3.93 -25.62
C GLN A 15 8.98 -5.40 -25.46
N THR A 16 9.93 -6.31 -25.20
CA THR A 16 9.61 -7.75 -25.03
C THR A 16 8.91 -8.04 -23.71
N THR A 17 9.32 -7.40 -22.61
CA THR A 17 8.61 -7.48 -21.33
C THR A 17 7.23 -6.84 -21.41
N LEU A 18 7.10 -5.61 -21.91
CA LEU A 18 5.81 -4.94 -22.04
C LEU A 18 4.84 -5.70 -22.98
N ALA A 19 5.35 -6.33 -24.03
CA ALA A 19 4.57 -7.19 -24.93
C ALA A 19 4.12 -8.50 -24.25
N TRP A 20 5.00 -9.13 -23.45
CA TRP A 20 4.65 -10.32 -22.66
C TRP A 20 3.63 -10.00 -21.56
N TRP A 21 3.82 -8.89 -20.84
CA TRP A 21 2.86 -8.38 -19.85
C TRP A 21 1.51 -8.04 -20.49
N ARG A 22 1.49 -7.43 -21.68
CA ARG A 22 0.26 -7.21 -22.45
C ARG A 22 -0.47 -8.52 -22.75
N THR A 23 0.22 -9.53 -23.27
CA THR A 23 -0.39 -10.82 -23.63
C THR A 23 -0.86 -11.60 -22.40
N PHE A 24 -0.08 -11.60 -21.32
CA PHE A 24 -0.42 -12.28 -20.07
C PHE A 24 -1.60 -11.61 -19.32
N LEU A 25 -1.62 -10.27 -19.28
CA LEU A 25 -2.70 -9.50 -18.63
C LEU A 25 -4.01 -9.45 -19.43
N LEU A 26 -3.94 -9.55 -20.76
CA LEU A 26 -5.13 -9.52 -21.62
C LEU A 26 -5.82 -10.89 -21.73
N HIS A 27 -5.08 -11.99 -21.58
CA HIS A 27 -5.64 -13.33 -21.80
C HIS A 27 -6.23 -13.95 -20.52
N ASN A 28 -5.70 -13.63 -19.34
CA ASN A 28 -6.15 -14.24 -18.09
C ASN A 28 -7.05 -13.30 -17.26
N ALA A 29 -8.33 -13.64 -17.16
CA ALA A 29 -9.28 -12.98 -16.27
C ALA A 29 -8.94 -13.12 -14.78
N PHE A 30 -8.07 -14.07 -14.42
CA PHE A 30 -7.65 -14.36 -13.04
C PHE A 30 -6.62 -13.39 -12.45
N VAL A 31 -5.87 -12.65 -13.29
CA VAL A 31 -4.77 -11.81 -12.80
C VAL A 31 -5.25 -10.65 -11.90
N PRO A 32 -6.29 -9.88 -12.27
CA PRO A 32 -6.84 -8.84 -11.38
C PRO A 32 -7.39 -9.41 -10.07
N LEU A 33 -7.96 -10.63 -10.12
CA LEU A 33 -8.50 -11.30 -8.95
C LEU A 33 -7.40 -11.71 -7.96
N LEU A 34 -6.27 -12.23 -8.46
CA LEU A 34 -5.12 -12.57 -7.61
C LEU A 34 -4.58 -11.34 -6.87
N PHE A 35 -4.41 -10.21 -7.57
CA PHE A 35 -3.95 -8.97 -6.93
C PHE A 35 -4.94 -8.42 -5.91
N ARG A 36 -6.25 -8.59 -6.13
CA ARG A 36 -7.28 -8.24 -5.14
C ARG A 36 -7.25 -9.14 -3.91
N LEU A 37 -7.01 -10.45 -4.08
CA LEU A 37 -6.82 -11.37 -2.95
C LEU A 37 -5.58 -11.00 -2.13
N ILE A 38 -4.49 -10.66 -2.80
CA ILE A 38 -3.28 -10.11 -2.16
C ILE A 38 -3.67 -8.88 -1.33
N ASN A 39 -4.36 -7.90 -1.91
CA ASN A 39 -4.83 -6.72 -1.18
C ASN A 39 -5.67 -7.04 0.06
N ILE A 40 -6.56 -8.03 0.00
CA ILE A 40 -7.33 -8.46 1.18
C ILE A 40 -6.40 -8.99 2.28
N THR A 41 -5.46 -9.88 1.94
CA THR A 41 -4.56 -10.47 2.94
C THR A 41 -3.68 -9.41 3.59
N PHE A 42 -3.09 -8.52 2.80
CA PHE A 42 -2.24 -7.44 3.30
C PHE A 42 -3.05 -6.43 4.11
N THR A 43 -4.23 -6.00 3.64
CA THR A 43 -5.11 -5.09 4.40
C THR A 43 -5.57 -5.68 5.73
N THR A 44 -5.91 -6.98 5.76
CA THR A 44 -6.31 -7.67 7.00
C THR A 44 -5.14 -7.72 7.97
N THR A 45 -3.92 -7.97 7.46
CA THR A 45 -2.71 -7.97 8.27
C THR A 45 -2.40 -6.56 8.79
N THR A 46 -2.54 -5.52 7.96
CA THR A 46 -2.41 -4.11 8.35
C THR A 46 -3.37 -3.77 9.50
N LEU A 47 -4.64 -4.16 9.38
CA LEU A 47 -5.63 -3.93 10.44
C LEU A 47 -5.24 -4.63 11.75
N ALA A 48 -4.82 -5.90 11.67
CA ALA A 48 -4.39 -6.65 12.84
C ALA A 48 -3.17 -6.01 13.52
N VAL A 49 -2.17 -5.59 12.74
CA VAL A 49 -0.98 -4.90 13.24
C VAL A 49 -1.32 -3.54 13.84
N ALA A 50 -2.18 -2.76 13.19
CA ALA A 50 -2.62 -1.44 13.68
C ALA A 50 -3.39 -1.55 15.01
N ILE A 51 -4.32 -2.50 15.13
CA ILE A 51 -5.03 -2.77 16.39
C ILE A 51 -4.05 -3.19 17.48
N LYS A 52 -3.11 -4.09 17.18
CA LYS A 52 -2.11 -4.55 18.16
C LYS A 52 -1.22 -3.41 18.62
N LEU A 53 -0.77 -2.57 17.70
CA LEU A 53 0.02 -1.38 18.01
C LEU A 53 -0.76 -0.42 18.92
N TYR A 54 -2.02 -0.14 18.58
CA TYR A 54 -2.90 0.71 19.38
C TYR A 54 -3.14 0.16 20.80
N GLN A 55 -3.35 -1.15 20.94
CA GLN A 55 -3.49 -1.80 22.24
C GLN A 55 -2.23 -1.64 23.11
N ILE A 56 -1.06 -1.93 22.54
CA ILE A 56 0.22 -1.83 23.26
C ILE A 56 0.46 -0.39 23.73
N LEU A 57 0.19 0.60 22.88
CA LEU A 57 0.36 2.00 23.24
C LEU A 57 -0.57 2.45 24.37
N ARG A 58 -1.81 1.95 24.35
CA ARG A 58 -2.80 2.23 25.38
C ARG A 58 -2.44 1.56 26.71
N ASP A 59 -1.90 0.34 26.67
CA ASP A 59 -1.45 -0.39 27.86
C ASP A 59 -0.23 0.28 28.52
N GLU A 60 0.61 0.97 27.74
CA GLU A 60 1.78 1.70 28.23
C GLU A 60 1.47 3.15 28.64
N ASP A 61 0.19 3.56 28.66
CA ASP A 61 -0.30 4.91 28.95
C ASP A 61 0.31 6.01 28.05
N ALA A 62 0.70 5.62 26.83
CA ALA A 62 1.41 6.46 25.87
C ALA A 62 0.73 6.47 24.48
N PRO A 63 -0.58 6.78 24.39
CA PRO A 63 -1.32 6.72 23.14
C PRO A 63 -0.80 7.68 22.06
N ASP A 64 -0.22 8.80 22.46
CA ASP A 64 0.26 9.85 21.54
C ASP A 64 1.71 9.65 21.09
N ALA A 65 2.39 8.61 21.59
CA ALA A 65 3.82 8.48 21.41
C ALA A 65 4.24 8.06 19.98
N VAL A 66 3.36 7.34 19.26
CA VAL A 66 3.57 6.88 17.86
C VAL A 66 2.82 7.77 16.85
N GLY A 67 1.95 8.67 17.28
CA GLY A 67 1.13 9.51 16.40
C GLY A 67 -0.12 8.80 15.84
N SER A 68 -0.78 9.41 14.85
CA SER A 68 -2.15 9.07 14.44
C SER A 68 -2.29 7.96 13.39
N SER A 69 -1.20 7.50 12.76
CA SER A 69 -1.25 6.48 11.69
C SER A 69 -1.98 5.19 12.10
N PRO A 70 -1.73 4.58 13.28
CA PRO A 70 -2.44 3.35 13.65
C PRO A 70 -3.96 3.52 13.70
N ILE A 71 -4.44 4.70 14.10
CA ILE A 71 -5.88 5.02 14.14
C ILE A 71 -6.44 5.16 12.73
N VAL A 72 -5.73 5.87 11.84
CA VAL A 72 -6.15 6.03 10.45
C VAL A 72 -6.16 4.68 9.72
N ALA A 73 -5.16 3.83 9.94
CA ALA A 73 -5.13 2.46 9.43
C ALA A 73 -6.33 1.61 9.92
N ILE A 74 -6.75 1.76 11.19
CA ILE A 74 -7.94 1.09 11.74
C ILE A 74 -9.23 1.56 11.03
N ILE A 75 -9.32 2.82 10.61
CA ILE A 75 -10.49 3.36 9.92
C ILE A 75 -10.50 2.95 8.44
N PHE A 76 -9.35 3.02 7.75
CA PHE A 76 -9.28 2.77 6.32
C PHE A 76 -9.34 1.28 5.97
N SER A 77 -8.81 0.39 6.82
CA SER A 77 -8.74 -1.03 6.50
C SER A 77 -10.12 -1.69 6.35
N PRO A 78 -11.12 -1.48 7.23
CA PRO A 78 -12.47 -2.04 7.05
C PRO A 78 -13.16 -1.52 5.78
N LEU A 79 -13.04 -0.22 5.48
CA LEU A 79 -13.59 0.37 4.25
C LEU A 79 -12.96 -0.27 3.00
N THR A 80 -11.65 -0.51 3.06
CA THR A 80 -10.89 -1.18 2.00
C THR A 80 -11.35 -2.63 1.83
N LEU A 81 -11.52 -3.39 2.91
CA LEU A 81 -12.01 -4.76 2.86
C LEU A 81 -13.41 -4.87 2.27
N LEU A 82 -14.32 -3.98 2.67
CA LEU A 82 -15.67 -3.91 2.09
C LEU A 82 -15.61 -3.60 0.59
N HIS A 83 -14.79 -2.63 0.20
CA HIS A 83 -14.62 -2.25 -1.18
C HIS A 83 -14.10 -3.40 -2.05
N VAL A 84 -13.00 -4.05 -1.65
CA VAL A 84 -12.44 -5.18 -2.41
C VAL A 84 -13.38 -6.38 -2.41
N GLY A 85 -14.07 -6.64 -1.28
CA GLY A 85 -15.07 -7.69 -1.17
C GLY A 85 -16.23 -7.48 -2.15
N ILE A 86 -16.79 -6.27 -2.22
CA ILE A 86 -17.83 -5.90 -3.19
C ILE A 86 -17.32 -6.07 -4.62
N GLN A 87 -16.08 -5.67 -4.91
CA GLN A 87 -15.50 -5.86 -6.25
C GLN A 87 -15.38 -7.32 -6.66
N ILE A 88 -14.88 -8.18 -5.76
CA ILE A 88 -14.77 -9.62 -6.03
C ILE A 88 -16.17 -10.23 -6.20
N TRP A 89 -17.11 -9.86 -5.33
CA TRP A 89 -18.48 -10.35 -5.41
C TRP A 89 -19.12 -9.98 -6.75
N LEU A 90 -18.99 -8.72 -7.18
CA LEU A 90 -19.50 -8.28 -8.47
C LEU A 90 -18.79 -8.97 -9.62
N GLU A 91 -17.48 -9.15 -9.60
CA GLU A 91 -16.77 -9.76 -10.72
C GLU A 91 -17.10 -11.25 -10.89
N TYR A 92 -17.36 -11.97 -9.80
CA TYR A 92 -17.64 -13.42 -9.83
C TYR A 92 -19.14 -13.77 -9.88
N PHE A 93 -20.00 -13.00 -9.21
CA PHE A 93 -21.45 -13.29 -9.09
C PHE A 93 -22.34 -12.41 -9.97
N SER A 94 -21.85 -11.31 -10.57
CA SER A 94 -22.67 -10.49 -11.46
C SER A 94 -22.73 -11.05 -12.89
N ARG A 95 -23.71 -10.60 -13.68
CA ARG A 95 -23.87 -10.96 -15.11
C ARG A 95 -22.54 -10.83 -15.86
N PRO A 96 -22.24 -11.70 -16.83
CA PRO A 96 -20.99 -11.67 -17.58
C PRO A 96 -20.71 -10.25 -18.08
N ILE A 97 -19.48 -9.78 -17.84
CA ILE A 97 -18.94 -8.39 -17.89
C ILE A 97 -19.20 -7.65 -19.23
N GLY A 98 -19.76 -8.36 -20.22
CA GLY A 98 -20.18 -7.87 -21.52
C GLY A 98 -21.40 -6.93 -21.51
N LEU A 99 -22.31 -7.01 -20.53
CA LEU A 99 -23.51 -6.15 -20.48
C LEU A 99 -23.39 -4.88 -19.62
N TRP A 100 -22.25 -4.66 -18.96
CA TRP A 100 -22.07 -3.50 -18.09
C TRP A 100 -21.93 -2.20 -18.90
N ARG A 101 -22.73 -1.18 -18.55
CA ARG A 101 -22.60 0.18 -19.10
C ARG A 101 -21.18 0.72 -18.85
N VAL A 102 -20.65 1.45 -19.83
CA VAL A 102 -19.30 2.06 -19.78
C VAL A 102 -19.13 2.92 -18.52
N GLY A 103 -20.17 3.67 -18.12
CA GLY A 103 -20.15 4.52 -16.92
C GLY A 103 -19.89 3.75 -15.62
N SER A 104 -20.41 2.52 -15.47
CA SER A 104 -20.14 1.73 -14.28
C SER A 104 -18.68 1.29 -14.21
N LYS A 105 -18.06 0.94 -15.35
CA LYS A 105 -16.62 0.60 -15.42
C LYS A 105 -15.74 1.80 -15.04
N LEU A 106 -16.12 2.99 -15.49
CA LEU A 106 -15.45 4.22 -15.11
C LEU A 106 -15.59 4.49 -13.60
N PHE A 107 -16.80 4.34 -13.05
CA PHE A 107 -17.04 4.52 -11.62
C PHE A 107 -16.19 3.57 -10.75
N TYR A 108 -16.07 2.28 -11.09
CA TYR A 108 -15.15 1.38 -10.36
C TYR A 108 -13.72 1.88 -10.38
N THR A 109 -13.26 2.33 -11.54
CA THR A 109 -11.88 2.82 -11.69
C THR A 109 -11.66 4.09 -10.86
N LEU A 110 -12.66 4.96 -10.76
CA LEU A 110 -12.61 6.16 -9.91
C LEU A 110 -12.59 5.79 -8.42
N THR A 111 -13.41 4.82 -7.99
CA THR A 111 -13.39 4.37 -6.59
C THR A 111 -12.03 3.74 -6.25
N GLU A 112 -11.44 2.93 -7.15
CA GLU A 112 -10.07 2.41 -6.98
C GLU A 112 -9.04 3.53 -6.78
N LEU A 113 -9.14 4.60 -7.57
CA LEU A 113 -8.26 5.76 -7.44
C LEU A 113 -8.39 6.44 -6.06
N ILE A 114 -9.60 6.54 -5.50
CA ILE A 114 -9.80 7.09 -4.15
C ILE A 114 -9.04 6.26 -3.11
N PHE A 115 -9.13 4.93 -3.19
CA PHE A 115 -8.37 4.06 -2.29
C PHE A 115 -6.86 4.19 -2.47
N VAL A 116 -6.36 4.30 -3.71
CA VAL A 116 -4.93 4.61 -3.96
C VAL A 116 -4.52 5.89 -3.23
N CYS A 117 -5.32 6.96 -3.31
CA CYS A 117 -5.03 8.21 -2.61
C CYS A 117 -5.05 8.05 -1.09
N LEU A 118 -6.03 7.33 -0.53
CA LEU A 118 -6.13 7.08 0.91
C LEU A 118 -4.92 6.29 1.44
N TRP A 119 -4.53 5.21 0.75
CA TRP A 119 -3.37 4.40 1.12
C TRP A 119 -2.05 5.16 0.92
N SER A 120 -1.98 6.08 -0.05
CA SER A 120 -0.82 6.97 -0.23
C SER A 120 -0.69 7.98 0.91
N ALA A 121 -1.80 8.58 1.34
CA ALA A 121 -1.84 9.47 2.49
C ALA A 121 -1.45 8.73 3.78
N GLU A 122 -1.97 7.53 3.99
CA GLU A 122 -1.61 6.69 5.14
C GLU A 122 -0.13 6.28 5.14
N LEU A 123 0.44 5.99 3.96
CA LEU A 123 1.86 5.70 3.84
C LEU A 123 2.72 6.91 4.23
N SER A 124 2.36 8.10 3.73
CA SER A 124 3.05 9.34 4.10
C SER A 124 2.98 9.56 5.60
N LEU A 125 1.78 9.42 6.18
CA LEU A 125 1.57 9.59 7.62
C LEU A 125 2.32 8.56 8.45
N SER A 126 2.43 7.32 7.96
CA SER A 126 3.21 6.26 8.61
C SER A 126 4.71 6.60 8.64
N PHE A 127 5.25 7.16 7.55
CA PHE A 127 6.64 7.63 7.50
C PHE A 127 6.87 8.85 8.40
N ASP A 128 6.00 9.85 8.34
CA ASP A 128 6.08 11.03 9.22
C ASP A 128 6.09 10.62 10.70
N ASN A 129 5.19 9.72 11.08
CA ASN A 129 5.12 9.17 12.43
C ASN A 129 6.36 8.33 12.78
N TYR A 130 6.94 7.59 11.84
CA TYR A 130 8.15 6.81 12.10
C TYR A 130 9.37 7.69 12.40
N PHE A 131 9.51 8.82 11.70
CA PHE A 131 10.62 9.76 11.90
C PHE A 131 10.40 10.70 13.10
N THR A 132 9.16 11.14 13.31
CA THR A 132 8.81 12.17 14.30
C THR A 132 8.32 11.58 15.62
N SER A 133 8.10 10.27 15.70
CA SER A 133 7.67 9.62 16.95
C SER A 133 8.66 9.93 18.07
N THR A 134 8.10 10.24 19.24
CA THR A 134 8.86 10.45 20.47
C THR A 134 9.64 9.18 20.87
N LEU A 135 9.19 8.02 20.40
CA LEU A 135 10.00 6.81 20.34
C LEU A 135 10.89 6.91 19.11
N VAL A 136 12.11 7.44 19.27
CA VAL A 136 13.14 7.42 18.22
C VAL A 136 13.37 5.98 17.76
N CYS A 137 12.68 5.58 16.69
CA CYS A 137 12.71 4.25 16.07
C CYS A 137 13.67 4.20 14.87
N THR A 138 14.25 5.35 14.52
CA THR A 138 15.32 5.41 13.52
C THR A 138 16.62 4.85 14.07
N THR A 139 17.39 4.18 13.21
CA THR A 139 18.74 3.71 13.53
C THR A 139 19.72 4.89 13.49
N PHE A 140 20.76 4.85 14.33
CA PHE A 140 21.75 5.92 14.47
C PHE A 140 22.43 6.34 13.15
N ASP A 141 22.51 5.46 12.15
CA ASP A 141 23.10 5.76 10.82
C ASP A 141 22.13 6.45 9.83
N SER A 142 20.92 6.80 10.23
CA SER A 142 19.98 7.46 9.32
C SER A 142 20.31 8.96 9.17
N PRO A 143 20.26 9.53 7.94
CA PRO A 143 20.46 10.96 7.72
C PRO A 143 19.36 11.85 8.34
N TYR A 144 18.32 11.24 8.92
CA TYR A 144 17.22 11.90 9.62
C TYR A 144 17.37 11.85 11.14
N ALA A 145 18.35 11.11 11.66
CA ALA A 145 18.74 11.20 13.06
C ALA A 145 19.50 12.52 13.21
N GLY A 146 18.91 13.46 13.95
CA GLY A 146 19.63 14.67 14.33
C GLY A 146 20.99 14.31 14.95
N ASN A 147 21.98 15.15 14.65
CA ASN A 147 23.34 15.09 15.18
C ASN A 147 23.42 15.26 16.72
N ASP A 148 22.29 15.58 17.35
CA ASP A 148 22.14 15.42 18.79
C ASP A 148 21.95 13.94 19.12
N SER A 149 22.98 13.34 19.72
CA SER A 149 22.77 12.14 20.53
C SER A 149 21.58 12.40 21.44
N PRO A 150 20.50 11.59 21.42
CA PRO A 150 19.63 11.56 22.57
C PRO A 150 20.46 10.87 23.65
N THR A 151 21.26 11.67 24.35
CA THR A 151 21.74 11.33 25.69
C THR A 151 20.51 10.80 26.40
N VAL A 152 20.57 9.54 26.83
CA VAL A 152 19.50 8.80 27.51
C VAL A 152 19.23 9.51 28.85
N THR A 153 18.54 10.64 28.78
CA THR A 153 18.23 11.55 29.89
C THR A 153 17.09 12.43 29.40
N GLY A 154 15.86 11.95 29.55
CA GLY A 154 14.69 12.74 29.20
C GLY A 154 13.43 11.91 29.09
N ASN A 155 12.86 11.59 30.25
CA ASN A 155 11.48 11.13 30.48
C ASN A 155 11.10 9.80 29.79
N GLN A 156 10.98 8.74 30.58
CA GLN A 156 10.43 7.47 30.11
C GLN A 156 8.99 7.70 29.64
N VAL A 157 8.78 7.86 28.33
CA VAL A 157 7.44 7.98 27.71
C VAL A 157 6.67 6.66 27.84
N LEU A 158 7.37 5.54 28.04
CA LEU A 158 6.80 4.22 28.26
C LEU A 158 7.05 3.75 29.70
N ASN A 159 6.03 3.14 30.29
CA ASN A 159 6.13 2.46 31.58
C ASN A 159 7.15 1.30 31.55
N ASN A 160 7.28 0.59 30.42
CA ASN A 160 8.29 -0.46 30.23
C ASN A 160 9.23 -0.18 29.04
N PRO A 161 10.50 0.25 29.28
CA PRO A 161 11.44 0.59 28.22
C PRO A 161 11.85 -0.62 27.34
N GLY A 162 11.68 -1.86 27.83
CA GLY A 162 11.99 -3.09 27.07
C GLY A 162 11.07 -3.34 25.88
N LYS A 163 9.90 -2.67 25.82
CA LYS A 163 8.95 -2.82 24.69
C LYS A 163 9.24 -1.91 23.51
N LYS A 164 10.09 -0.89 23.67
CA LYS A 164 10.51 0.03 22.58
C LYS A 164 10.90 -0.70 21.28
N PRO A 165 11.83 -1.68 21.26
CA PRO A 165 12.23 -2.35 20.02
C PRO A 165 11.09 -3.13 19.35
N TYR A 166 10.15 -3.66 20.15
CA TYR A 166 8.99 -4.37 19.62
C TYR A 166 8.01 -3.43 18.92
N ILE A 167 7.75 -2.25 19.50
CA ILE A 167 6.88 -1.21 18.93
C ILE A 167 7.46 -0.68 17.62
N CYS A 168 8.76 -0.37 17.60
CA CYS A 168 9.44 0.08 16.38
C CYS A 168 9.36 -0.96 15.25
N ARG A 169 9.48 -2.26 15.58
CA ARG A 169 9.31 -3.33 14.59
C ARG A 169 7.88 -3.41 14.05
N LEU A 170 6.88 -3.16 14.91
CA LEU A 170 5.48 -3.09 14.49
C LEU A 170 5.20 -1.90 13.56
N GLN A 171 5.76 -0.72 13.85
CA GLN A 171 5.66 0.44 12.95
C GLN A 171 6.34 0.17 11.60
N GLY A 172 7.54 -0.41 11.61
CA GLY A 172 8.23 -0.81 10.38
C GLY A 172 7.43 -1.83 9.56
N ALA A 173 6.81 -2.81 10.22
CA ALA A 173 5.91 -3.75 9.58
C ALA A 173 4.67 -3.05 8.99
N LEU A 174 4.08 -2.10 9.72
CA LEU A 174 2.93 -1.31 9.24
C LEU A 174 3.28 -0.57 7.95
N ILE A 175 4.42 0.13 7.90
CA ILE A 175 4.90 0.83 6.69
C ILE A 175 5.03 -0.14 5.52
N GLY A 176 5.68 -1.29 5.73
CA GLY A 176 5.87 -2.30 4.69
C GLY A 176 4.56 -2.89 4.15
N LEU A 177 3.60 -3.14 5.05
CA LEU A 177 2.27 -3.64 4.69
C LEU A 177 1.48 -2.60 3.89
N VAL A 178 1.46 -1.34 4.36
CA VAL A 178 0.79 -0.21 3.68
C VAL A 178 1.40 0.03 2.30
N PHE A 179 2.73 0.00 2.18
CA PHE A 179 3.43 0.14 0.91
C PHE A 179 3.06 -0.99 -0.07
N THR A 180 3.02 -2.23 0.40
CA THR A 180 2.69 -3.39 -0.44
C THR A 180 1.23 -3.32 -0.92
N SER A 181 0.29 -2.97 -0.04
CA SER A 181 -1.12 -2.73 -0.40
C SER A 181 -1.26 -1.63 -1.44
N LEU A 182 -0.57 -0.50 -1.27
CA LEU A 182 -0.58 0.61 -2.22
C LEU A 182 -0.07 0.16 -3.60
N LEU A 183 1.05 -0.56 -3.64
CA LEU A 183 1.63 -1.06 -4.89
C LEU A 183 0.65 -2.00 -5.61
N ALA A 184 0.01 -2.92 -4.89
CA ALA A 184 -0.97 -3.82 -5.46
C ALA A 184 -2.20 -3.07 -6.01
N TYR A 185 -2.69 -2.02 -5.32
CA TYR A 185 -3.73 -1.13 -5.85
C TYR A 185 -3.31 -0.40 -7.13
N VAL A 186 -2.08 0.14 -7.18
CA VAL A 186 -1.54 0.80 -8.38
C VAL A 186 -1.47 -0.17 -9.57
N ILE A 187 -1.07 -1.42 -9.33
CA ILE A 187 -1.05 -2.46 -10.38
C ILE A 187 -2.47 -2.75 -10.87
N VAL A 188 -3.44 -2.96 -9.97
CA VAL A 188 -4.85 -3.22 -10.33
C VAL A 188 -5.45 -2.06 -11.13
N LEU A 189 -5.23 -0.81 -10.69
CA LEU A 189 -5.66 0.39 -11.39
C LEU A 189 -5.06 0.45 -12.81
N THR A 190 -3.76 0.21 -12.93
CA THR A 190 -3.04 0.23 -14.21
C THR A 190 -3.62 -0.80 -15.19
N VAL A 191 -3.83 -2.04 -14.71
CA VAL A 191 -4.42 -3.12 -15.52
C VAL A 191 -5.85 -2.77 -15.95
N SER A 192 -6.65 -2.21 -15.05
CA SER A 192 -8.04 -1.81 -15.31
C SER A 192 -8.11 -0.73 -16.39
N LEU A 193 -7.25 0.29 -16.30
CA LEU A 193 -7.14 1.36 -17.30
C LEU A 193 -6.72 0.80 -18.66
N PHE A 194 -5.66 -0.02 -18.72
CA PHE A 194 -5.22 -0.62 -19.98
C PHE A 194 -6.34 -1.44 -20.67
N ARG A 195 -7.12 -2.22 -19.90
CA ARG A 195 -8.26 -2.98 -20.45
C ARG A 195 -9.34 -2.08 -21.03
N ILE A 196 -9.64 -0.95 -20.37
CA ILE A 196 -10.61 0.03 -20.86
C ILE A 196 -10.11 0.69 -22.16
N PHE A 197 -8.86 1.18 -22.18
CA PHE A 197 -8.28 1.83 -23.36
C PHE A 197 -8.26 0.92 -24.59
N VAL A 198 -7.81 -0.33 -24.44
CA VAL A 198 -7.79 -1.29 -25.56
C VAL A 198 -9.19 -1.53 -26.12
N ARG A 199 -10.20 -1.64 -25.25
CA ARG A 199 -11.59 -1.82 -25.67
C ARG A 199 -12.15 -0.60 -26.38
N VAL A 200 -11.83 0.61 -25.92
CA VAL A 200 -12.27 1.86 -26.55
C VAL A 200 -11.59 2.06 -27.91
N SER A 201 -10.29 1.76 -28.05
CA SER A 201 -9.57 1.93 -29.33
C SER A 201 -10.03 0.99 -30.46
N ARG A 202 -10.80 -0.05 -30.14
CA ARG A 202 -11.33 -1.02 -31.12
C ARG A 202 -12.66 -0.58 -31.75
N HIS A 203 -13.22 0.53 -31.31
CA HIS A 203 -14.41 1.18 -31.88
C HIS A 203 -14.02 2.53 -32.47
#